data_AF-F4L081-F1
#
_entry.id   AF-F4L081-F1
#
_cell.length_a   1.000
_cell.length_b   1.000
_cell.length_c   1.000
_cell.angle_alpha   90.00
_cell.angle_beta   90.00
_cell.angle_gamma   90.00
#
_symmetry.space_group_name_H-M   'P 1'
#
loop_
_entity.id
_entity.type
_entity.pdbx_description
1 polymer ?
#
loop_
_entity_poly.entity_id
_entity_poly.type
_entity_poly.pdbx_seq_one_letter_code
_entity_poly.pdbx_strand_id
1 'polypeptide(L)'
;MSNPTQTGNNVAKDAAKRMIQELTDYAPHTLLAGMAATFILLGYLQYQFYLSVFSSSFVAAFIAGIIQALRFAAGLTSANFFKMGRSFLAVLVMGLSVWLTWFENQEVVHISQAIADNFASSGYTQYRGAIELVLRVIVWVGPVLELFMGLTLGSQGISSMQKAMQDEMDRLATEHTTVLQTLQSEIDQLTNELSTIPQVDAKAMQDEIDFLKNQLAQQKSLGNGKVTRGKKKATNGHSKNGVII
;
A
#
# COMPACT_ATOMS: atom_id res chain seq x y z
N MET A 1 32.65 -32.92 -7.85
CA MET A 1 31.47 -33.18 -8.71
C MET A 1 30.32 -32.32 -8.20
N SER A 2 30.15 -31.14 -8.79
CA SER A 2 29.02 -30.24 -8.50
C SER A 2 27.76 -30.82 -9.13
N ASN A 3 26.70 -30.90 -8.34
CA ASN A 3 25.44 -31.55 -8.71
C ASN A 3 24.72 -30.69 -9.77
N PRO A 4 24.56 -31.15 -11.04
CA PRO A 4 24.02 -30.34 -12.14
C PRO A 4 22.55 -29.93 -11.95
N THR A 5 21.86 -30.50 -10.98
CA THR A 5 20.44 -30.24 -10.68
C THR A 5 20.20 -28.93 -9.92
N GLN A 6 21.21 -28.37 -9.23
CA GLN A 6 21.04 -27.10 -8.50
C GLN A 6 21.10 -25.86 -9.41
N THR A 7 21.86 -25.92 -10.51
CA THR A 7 22.07 -24.78 -11.41
C THR A 7 20.80 -24.46 -12.21
N GLY A 8 20.07 -25.48 -12.69
CA GLY A 8 18.82 -25.29 -13.45
C GLY A 8 17.67 -24.68 -12.63
N ASN A 9 17.58 -25.03 -11.34
CA ASN A 9 16.54 -24.49 -10.45
C ASN A 9 16.76 -23.01 -10.10
N ASN A 10 18.00 -22.54 -10.08
CA ASN A 10 18.30 -21.13 -9.82
C ASN A 10 18.04 -20.27 -11.06
N VAL A 11 18.41 -20.76 -12.26
CA VAL A 11 18.12 -20.06 -13.52
C VAL A 11 16.61 -19.94 -13.78
N ALA A 12 15.83 -20.99 -13.51
CA ALA A 12 14.37 -20.93 -13.65
C ALA A 12 13.71 -19.96 -12.65
N LYS A 13 14.22 -19.90 -11.40
CA LYS A 13 13.76 -18.93 -10.40
C LYS A 13 14.11 -17.49 -10.77
N ASP A 14 15.29 -17.27 -11.35
CA ASP A 14 15.74 -15.94 -11.75
C ASP A 14 15.02 -15.46 -13.01
N ALA A 15 14.70 -16.36 -13.95
CA ALA A 15 13.85 -16.07 -15.09
C ALA A 15 12.39 -15.75 -14.68
N ALA A 16 11.83 -16.52 -13.74
CA ALA A 16 10.49 -16.25 -13.21
C ALA A 16 10.44 -14.91 -12.47
N LYS A 17 11.45 -14.59 -11.65
CA LYS A 17 11.56 -13.28 -10.99
C LYS A 17 11.63 -12.14 -12.01
N ARG A 18 12.46 -12.26 -13.05
CA ARG A 18 12.54 -11.24 -14.13
C ARG A 18 11.21 -11.04 -14.84
N MET A 19 10.54 -12.13 -15.20
CA MET A 19 9.24 -12.07 -15.89
C MET A 19 8.15 -11.45 -15.01
N ILE A 20 8.13 -11.78 -13.72
CA ILE A 20 7.21 -11.16 -12.73
C ILE A 20 7.50 -9.67 -12.60
N GLN A 21 8.77 -9.28 -12.60
CA GLN A 21 9.20 -7.90 -12.45
C GLN A 21 8.83 -7.06 -13.68
N GLU A 22 9.08 -7.58 -14.89
CA GLU A 22 8.61 -6.96 -16.14
C GLU A 22 7.08 -6.84 -16.20
N LEU A 23 6.33 -7.89 -15.83
CA LEU A 23 4.87 -7.81 -15.76
C LEU A 23 4.38 -6.75 -14.76
N THR A 24 5.09 -6.60 -13.63
CA THR A 24 4.74 -5.62 -12.59
C THR A 24 4.98 -4.20 -13.06
N ASP A 25 6.02 -3.96 -13.87
CA ASP A 25 6.32 -2.63 -14.41
C ASP A 25 5.32 -2.20 -15.49
N TYR A 26 4.79 -3.15 -16.30
CA TYR A 26 3.76 -2.86 -17.29
C TYR A 26 2.33 -2.79 -16.73
N ALA A 27 2.07 -3.41 -15.57
CA ALA A 27 0.73 -3.49 -14.99
C ALA A 27 -0.01 -2.15 -14.88
N PRO A 28 0.60 -1.02 -14.43
CA PRO A 28 -0.10 0.26 -14.34
C PRO A 28 -0.56 0.79 -15.70
N HIS A 29 0.21 0.53 -16.76
CA HIS A 29 -0.10 1.00 -18.12
C HIS A 29 -1.24 0.19 -18.72
N THR A 30 -1.20 -1.14 -18.54
CA THR A 30 -2.29 -2.03 -18.97
C THR A 30 -3.58 -1.76 -18.21
N LEU A 31 -3.50 -1.49 -16.90
CA LEU A 31 -4.66 -1.10 -16.09
C LEU A 31 -5.26 0.23 -16.55
N LEU A 32 -4.41 1.23 -16.81
CA LEU A 32 -4.87 2.54 -17.32
C LEU A 32 -5.52 2.41 -18.70
N ALA A 33 -4.93 1.62 -19.60
CA ALA A 33 -5.51 1.34 -20.91
C ALA A 33 -6.86 0.61 -20.80
N GLY A 34 -6.96 -0.38 -19.90
CA GLY A 34 -8.20 -1.09 -19.60
C GLY A 34 -9.29 -0.15 -19.11
N MET A 35 -8.96 0.73 -18.16
CA MET A 35 -9.89 1.74 -17.66
C MET A 35 -10.36 2.70 -18.75
N ALA A 36 -9.44 3.23 -19.56
CA ALA A 36 -9.78 4.10 -20.67
C ALA A 36 -10.71 3.41 -21.68
N ALA A 37 -10.44 2.15 -22.02
CA ALA A 37 -11.30 1.36 -22.89
C ALA A 37 -12.71 1.18 -22.30
N THR A 38 -12.82 0.86 -21.01
CA THR A 38 -14.12 0.74 -20.35
C THR A 38 -14.89 2.06 -20.31
N PHE A 39 -14.21 3.20 -20.06
CA PHE A 39 -14.86 4.51 -20.03
C PHE A 39 -15.32 4.99 -21.40
N ILE A 40 -14.53 4.75 -22.46
CA ILE A 40 -14.94 5.09 -23.82
C ILE A 40 -16.16 4.26 -24.23
N LEU A 41 -16.14 2.96 -23.93
CA LEU A 41 -17.25 2.07 -24.25
C LEU A 41 -18.53 2.45 -23.48
N LEU A 42 -18.44 2.62 -22.16
CA LEU A 42 -19.58 3.00 -21.33
C LEU A 42 -20.09 4.40 -21.67
N GLY A 43 -19.19 5.35 -21.90
CA GLY A 43 -19.55 6.72 -22.31
C GLY A 43 -20.28 6.74 -23.64
N TYR A 44 -19.87 5.93 -24.62
CA TYR A 44 -20.58 5.79 -25.88
C TYR A 44 -21.98 5.20 -25.70
N LEU A 45 -22.11 4.14 -24.90
CA LEU A 45 -23.40 3.51 -24.64
C LEU A 45 -24.36 4.41 -23.86
N GLN A 46 -23.84 5.15 -22.87
CA GLN A 46 -24.61 6.18 -22.16
C GLN A 46 -25.02 7.31 -23.08
N TYR A 47 -24.14 7.77 -23.98
CA TYR A 47 -24.50 8.77 -24.99
C TYR A 47 -25.67 8.31 -25.86
N GLN A 48 -25.63 7.07 -26.36
CA GLN A 48 -26.72 6.51 -27.16
C GLN A 48 -28.03 6.39 -26.38
N PHE A 49 -27.96 6.02 -25.10
CA PHE A 49 -29.12 6.00 -24.23
C PHE A 49 -29.67 7.42 -23.97
N TYR A 50 -28.82 8.38 -23.63
CA TYR A 50 -29.30 9.74 -23.39
C TYR A 50 -29.80 10.43 -24.66
N LEU A 51 -29.37 10.03 -25.85
CA LEU A 51 -29.99 10.46 -27.10
C LEU A 51 -31.42 9.94 -27.27
N SER A 52 -31.76 8.76 -26.72
CA SER A 52 -33.13 8.25 -26.78
C SER A 52 -34.04 8.94 -25.77
N VAL A 53 -33.48 9.46 -24.67
CA VAL A 53 -34.21 10.20 -23.63
C VAL A 53 -34.30 11.71 -23.94
N PHE A 54 -33.19 12.30 -24.38
CA PHE A 54 -33.08 13.73 -24.68
C PHE A 54 -32.92 13.91 -26.19
N SER A 55 -33.78 14.72 -26.80
CA SER A 55 -33.69 15.06 -28.23
C SER A 55 -32.47 15.93 -28.60
N SER A 56 -31.60 16.26 -27.64
CA SER A 56 -30.41 17.09 -27.83
C SER A 56 -29.14 16.26 -27.68
N SER A 57 -28.35 16.18 -28.75
CA SER A 57 -27.05 15.49 -28.76
C SER A 57 -26.05 16.13 -27.81
N PHE A 58 -26.11 17.45 -27.63
CA PHE A 58 -25.26 18.15 -26.68
C PHE A 58 -25.54 17.70 -25.24
N VAL A 59 -26.80 17.64 -24.83
CA VAL A 59 -27.18 17.23 -23.47
C VAL A 59 -26.78 15.78 -23.21
N ALA A 60 -27.03 14.90 -24.17
CA ALA A 60 -26.64 13.49 -24.08
C ALA A 60 -25.12 13.30 -23.90
N ALA A 61 -24.32 14.00 -24.71
CA ALA A 61 -22.87 13.93 -24.63
C ALA A 61 -22.34 14.57 -23.33
N PHE A 62 -22.97 15.65 -22.88
CA PHE A 62 -22.58 16.36 -21.66
C PHE A 62 -22.77 15.51 -20.40
N ILE A 63 -23.93 14.84 -20.26
CA ILE A 63 -24.22 13.99 -19.09
C ILE A 63 -23.30 12.77 -19.09
N ALA A 64 -23.20 12.04 -20.22
CA ALA A 64 -22.30 10.90 -20.34
C ALA A 64 -20.84 11.31 -20.07
N GLY A 65 -20.41 12.45 -20.62
CA GLY A 65 -19.07 13.00 -20.41
C GLY A 65 -18.78 13.32 -18.94
N ILE A 66 -19.72 13.93 -18.22
CA ILE A 66 -19.54 14.24 -16.79
C ILE A 66 -19.44 12.97 -15.95
N ILE A 67 -20.31 11.97 -16.17
CA ILE A 67 -20.29 10.73 -15.39
C ILE A 67 -18.94 10.01 -15.58
N GLN A 68 -18.50 9.86 -16.83
CA GLN A 68 -17.22 9.22 -17.13
C GLN A 68 -16.03 10.03 -16.61
N ALA A 69 -16.07 11.36 -16.68
CA ALA A 69 -15.02 12.23 -16.13
C ALA A 69 -14.93 12.12 -14.60
N LEU A 70 -16.07 12.11 -13.89
CA LEU A 70 -16.12 11.92 -12.44
C LEU A 70 -15.55 10.57 -12.04
N ARG A 71 -15.87 9.53 -12.80
CA ARG A 71 -15.38 8.17 -12.53
C ARG A 71 -13.88 8.04 -12.77
N PHE A 72 -13.39 8.57 -13.89
CA PHE A 72 -11.96 8.62 -14.18
C PHE A 72 -11.20 9.43 -13.11
N ALA A 73 -11.75 10.58 -12.70
CA ALA A 73 -11.16 11.41 -11.65
C ALA A 73 -11.14 10.69 -10.29
N ALA A 74 -12.20 9.96 -9.92
CA ALA A 74 -12.24 9.16 -8.70
C ALA A 74 -11.19 8.03 -8.72
N GLY A 75 -11.07 7.33 -9.84
CA GLY A 75 -10.03 6.31 -10.06
C GLY A 75 -8.61 6.86 -9.88
N LEU A 76 -8.27 7.94 -10.60
CA LEU A 76 -6.94 8.55 -10.49
C LEU A 76 -6.68 9.15 -9.10
N THR A 77 -7.67 9.80 -8.50
CA THR A 77 -7.52 10.44 -7.20
C THR A 77 -7.32 9.39 -6.09
N SER A 78 -8.08 8.30 -6.13
CA SER A 78 -7.91 7.19 -5.17
C SER A 78 -6.52 6.57 -5.32
N ALA A 79 -6.04 6.35 -6.55
CA ALA A 79 -4.71 5.82 -6.80
C ALA A 79 -3.60 6.76 -6.32
N ASN A 80 -3.75 8.07 -6.54
CA ASN A 80 -2.82 9.06 -6.05
C ASN A 80 -2.78 9.12 -4.52
N PHE A 81 -3.93 8.99 -3.84
CA PHE A 81 -3.98 8.93 -2.38
C PHE A 81 -3.34 7.66 -1.81
N PHE A 82 -3.49 6.51 -2.47
CA PHE A 82 -2.76 5.30 -2.11
C PHE A 82 -1.25 5.50 -2.24
N LYS A 83 -0.78 6.13 -3.32
CA LYS A 83 0.64 6.46 -3.51
C LYS A 83 1.19 7.39 -2.42
N MET A 84 0.39 8.36 -1.96
CA MET A 84 0.75 9.30 -0.89
C MET A 84 0.64 8.72 0.53
N GLY A 85 0.28 7.44 0.69
CA GLY A 85 0.07 6.82 2.01
C GLY A 85 -1.19 7.30 2.75
N ARG A 86 -2.11 8.02 2.06
CA ARG A 86 -3.37 8.53 2.62
C ARG A 86 -4.50 7.53 2.43
N SER A 87 -4.34 6.32 2.98
CA SER A 87 -5.23 5.18 2.74
C SER A 87 -6.70 5.44 3.08
N PHE A 88 -6.98 6.22 4.13
CA PHE A 88 -8.36 6.58 4.49
C PHE A 88 -9.06 7.41 3.40
N LEU A 89 -8.39 8.45 2.89
CA LEU A 89 -8.93 9.26 1.79
C LEU A 89 -9.04 8.46 0.49
N ALA A 90 -8.08 7.56 0.24
CA ALA A 90 -8.13 6.65 -0.90
C ALA A 90 -9.38 5.76 -0.87
N VAL A 91 -9.68 5.14 0.28
CA VAL A 91 -10.87 4.30 0.48
C VAL A 91 -12.16 5.12 0.36
N LEU A 92 -12.19 6.36 0.87
CA LEU A 92 -13.36 7.24 0.75
C LEU A 92 -13.66 7.56 -0.72
N VAL A 93 -12.65 7.99 -1.49
CA VAL A 93 -12.80 8.27 -2.93
C VAL A 93 -13.15 7.00 -3.72
N MET A 94 -12.61 5.86 -3.31
CA MET A 94 -13.00 4.57 -3.88
C MET A 94 -14.49 4.26 -3.60
N GLY A 95 -14.99 4.60 -2.41
CA GLY A 95 -16.41 4.52 -2.09
C GLY A 95 -17.29 5.38 -3.02
N LEU A 96 -16.82 6.58 -3.39
CA LEU A 96 -17.48 7.42 -4.40
C LEU A 96 -17.52 6.73 -5.77
N SER A 97 -16.44 6.07 -6.19
CA SER A 97 -16.43 5.30 -7.44
C SER A 97 -17.41 4.11 -7.41
N VAL A 98 -17.45 3.36 -6.30
CA VAL A 98 -18.42 2.27 -6.13
C VAL A 98 -19.86 2.81 -6.16
N TRP A 99 -20.11 3.98 -5.58
CA TRP A 99 -21.41 4.63 -5.65
C TRP A 99 -21.79 5.04 -7.08
N LEU A 100 -20.88 5.65 -7.84
CA LEU A 100 -21.08 5.96 -9.27
C LEU A 100 -21.34 4.68 -10.09
N THR A 101 -20.64 3.60 -9.77
CA THR A 101 -20.84 2.30 -10.41
C THR A 101 -22.22 1.74 -10.13
N TRP A 102 -22.68 1.86 -8.88
CA TRP A 102 -24.02 1.45 -8.51
C TRP A 102 -25.08 2.26 -9.26
N PHE A 103 -24.87 3.57 -9.43
CA PHE A 103 -25.72 4.44 -10.23
C PHE A 103 -25.79 3.96 -11.70
N GLU A 104 -24.64 3.76 -12.36
CA GLU A 104 -24.60 3.25 -13.74
C GLU A 104 -25.25 1.87 -13.88
N ASN A 105 -25.08 1.00 -12.87
CA ASN A 105 -25.67 -0.34 -12.86
C ASN A 105 -27.21 -0.32 -12.82
N GLN A 106 -27.84 0.77 -12.36
CA GLN A 106 -29.28 0.97 -12.50
C GLN A 106 -29.66 1.41 -13.92
N GLU A 107 -28.82 2.21 -14.58
CA GLU A 107 -29.05 2.65 -15.97
C GLU A 107 -28.92 1.51 -16.98
N VAL A 108 -28.13 0.48 -16.69
CA VAL A 108 -27.91 -0.68 -17.58
C VAL A 108 -29.22 -1.36 -18.04
N VAL A 109 -30.26 -1.37 -17.22
CA VAL A 109 -31.57 -1.95 -17.59
C VAL A 109 -32.22 -1.16 -18.74
N HIS A 110 -32.05 0.17 -18.72
CA HIS A 110 -32.58 1.06 -19.75
C HIS A 110 -31.69 1.08 -21.00
N ILE A 111 -30.37 1.04 -20.82
CA ILE A 111 -29.40 0.95 -21.92
C ILE A 111 -29.60 -0.35 -22.71
N SER A 112 -29.73 -1.49 -22.01
CA SER A 112 -29.94 -2.79 -22.66
C SER A 112 -31.26 -2.87 -23.42
N GLN A 113 -32.33 -2.23 -22.90
CA GLN A 113 -33.60 -2.09 -23.62
C GLN A 113 -33.43 -1.25 -24.89
N ALA A 114 -32.80 -0.07 -24.79
CA ALA A 114 -32.57 0.79 -25.94
C ALA A 114 -31.73 0.11 -27.04
N ILE A 115 -30.71 -0.67 -26.65
CA ILE A 115 -29.92 -1.47 -27.60
C ILE A 115 -30.81 -2.54 -28.25
N ALA A 116 -31.54 -3.33 -27.45
CA ALA A 116 -32.39 -4.41 -27.96
C ALA A 116 -33.46 -3.90 -28.94
N ASP A 117 -34.03 -2.72 -28.67
CA ASP A 117 -35.04 -2.08 -29.53
C ASP A 117 -34.45 -1.58 -30.85
N ASN A 118 -33.25 -1.00 -30.82
CA ASN A 118 -32.53 -0.58 -32.04
C ASN A 118 -32.19 -1.77 -32.96
N PHE A 119 -32.05 -2.98 -32.41
CA PHE A 119 -31.80 -4.21 -33.16
C PHE A 119 -33.04 -5.12 -33.24
N ALA A 120 -34.24 -4.59 -32.98
CA ALA A 120 -35.47 -5.39 -33.00
C ALA A 120 -35.75 -5.99 -34.38
N SER A 121 -35.47 -5.25 -35.46
CA SER A 121 -35.59 -5.73 -36.84
C SER A 121 -34.68 -6.92 -37.16
N SER A 122 -33.62 -7.09 -36.37
CA SER A 122 -32.63 -8.16 -36.49
C SER A 122 -32.89 -9.32 -35.50
N GLY A 123 -34.00 -9.30 -34.76
CA GLY A 123 -34.39 -10.36 -33.83
C GLY A 123 -33.58 -10.38 -32.52
N TYR A 124 -32.96 -9.27 -32.13
CA TYR A 124 -32.11 -9.21 -30.92
C TYR A 124 -32.86 -8.94 -29.62
N THR A 125 -34.17 -8.71 -29.67
CA THR A 125 -35.03 -8.48 -28.49
C THR A 125 -34.97 -9.63 -27.48
N GLN A 126 -34.82 -10.87 -27.97
CA GLN A 126 -34.65 -12.07 -27.14
C GLN A 126 -33.33 -12.10 -26.35
N TYR A 127 -32.31 -11.36 -26.79
CA TYR A 127 -30.99 -11.31 -26.14
C TYR A 127 -30.84 -10.17 -25.13
N ARG A 128 -31.89 -9.40 -24.86
CA ARG A 128 -31.86 -8.29 -23.89
C ARG A 128 -31.22 -8.69 -22.56
N GLY A 129 -31.62 -9.83 -21.99
CA GLY A 129 -31.08 -10.31 -20.72
C GLY A 129 -29.58 -10.62 -20.78
N ALA A 130 -29.08 -11.14 -21.90
CA ALA A 130 -27.66 -11.39 -22.10
C ALA A 130 -26.87 -10.08 -22.25
N ILE A 131 -27.40 -9.11 -23.00
CA ILE A 131 -26.81 -7.76 -23.15
C ILE A 131 -26.73 -7.07 -21.79
N GLU A 132 -27.81 -7.11 -21.01
CA GLU A 132 -27.84 -6.56 -19.66
C GLU A 132 -26.74 -7.16 -18.77
N LEU A 133 -26.59 -8.49 -18.77
CA LEU A 133 -25.60 -9.18 -17.94
C LEU A 133 -24.17 -8.80 -18.33
N VAL A 134 -23.87 -8.74 -19.63
CA VAL A 134 -22.55 -8.29 -20.14
C VAL A 134 -22.27 -6.86 -19.72
N LEU A 135 -23.24 -5.94 -19.85
CA LEU A 135 -23.07 -4.55 -19.46
C LEU A 135 -22.87 -4.40 -17.95
N ARG A 136 -23.59 -5.16 -17.12
CA ARG A 136 -23.36 -5.19 -15.67
C ARG A 136 -21.94 -5.62 -15.35
N VAL A 137 -21.42 -6.66 -15.99
CA VAL A 137 -20.02 -7.09 -15.80
C VAL A 137 -19.05 -5.96 -16.16
N ILE A 138 -19.23 -5.29 -17.30
CA ILE A 138 -18.36 -4.18 -17.73
C ILE A 138 -18.38 -3.04 -16.71
N VAL A 139 -19.57 -2.65 -16.23
CA VAL A 139 -19.73 -1.60 -15.21
C VAL A 139 -19.01 -1.97 -13.92
N TRP A 140 -19.07 -3.23 -13.47
CA TRP A 140 -18.39 -3.70 -12.25
C TRP A 140 -16.90 -3.99 -12.42
N VAL A 141 -16.40 -4.13 -13.65
CA VAL A 141 -14.96 -4.23 -13.91
C VAL A 141 -14.26 -2.90 -13.60
N GLY A 142 -14.93 -1.76 -13.79
CA GLY A 142 -14.37 -0.43 -13.53
C GLY A 142 -13.76 -0.25 -12.12
N PRO A 143 -14.52 -0.46 -11.02
CA PRO A 143 -13.99 -0.27 -9.66
C PRO A 143 -12.94 -1.31 -9.29
N VAL A 144 -13.00 -2.48 -9.90
CA VAL A 144 -11.97 -3.51 -9.75
C VAL A 144 -10.66 -3.01 -10.35
N LEU A 145 -10.68 -2.50 -11.59
CA LEU A 145 -9.49 -1.92 -12.22
C LEU A 145 -8.95 -0.74 -11.42
N GLU A 146 -9.82 0.12 -10.90
CA GLU A 146 -9.45 1.24 -10.03
C GLU A 146 -8.80 0.77 -8.72
N LEU A 147 -9.34 -0.28 -8.09
CA LEU A 147 -8.73 -0.90 -6.91
C LEU A 147 -7.33 -1.40 -7.22
N PHE A 148 -7.19 -2.16 -8.30
CA PHE A 148 -5.91 -2.73 -8.71
C PHE A 148 -4.89 -1.65 -9.05
N MET A 149 -5.31 -0.58 -9.72
CA MET A 149 -4.47 0.59 -9.98
C MET A 149 -4.03 1.27 -8.68
N GLY A 150 -4.95 1.46 -7.73
CA GLY A 150 -4.64 2.05 -6.44
C GLY A 150 -3.68 1.19 -5.61
N LEU A 151 -3.86 -0.12 -5.61
CA LEU A 151 -2.99 -1.06 -4.90
C LEU A 151 -1.59 -1.16 -5.54
N THR A 152 -1.53 -1.26 -6.87
CA THR A 152 -0.25 -1.34 -7.60
C THR A 152 0.56 -0.07 -7.41
N LEU A 153 -0.02 1.11 -7.62
CA LEU A 153 0.66 2.38 -7.40
C LEU A 153 0.95 2.68 -5.92
N GLY A 154 0.06 2.24 -5.02
CA GLY A 154 0.24 2.34 -3.57
C GLY A 154 1.41 1.50 -3.05
N SER A 155 1.57 0.28 -3.54
CA SER A 155 2.67 -0.62 -3.13
C SER A 155 4.06 -0.08 -3.50
N GLN A 156 4.16 0.68 -4.59
CA GLN A 156 5.40 1.36 -4.99
C GLN A 156 5.72 2.56 -4.07
N GLY A 157 4.69 3.27 -3.59
CA GLY A 157 4.86 4.35 -2.61
C GLY A 157 5.26 3.84 -1.22
N ILE A 158 4.65 2.75 -0.76
CA ILE A 158 4.92 2.18 0.56
C ILE A 158 6.31 1.56 0.63
N SER A 159 6.76 0.88 -0.44
CA SER A 159 8.09 0.26 -0.46
C SER A 159 9.22 1.29 -0.40
N SER A 160 9.06 2.44 -1.07
CA SER A 160 10.04 3.54 -1.03
C SER A 160 10.05 4.27 0.32
N MET A 161 8.89 4.49 0.94
CA MET A 161 8.81 5.06 2.28
C MET A 161 9.38 4.13 3.35
N GLN A 162 9.08 2.83 3.26
CA GLN A 162 9.63 1.81 4.16
C GLN A 162 11.15 1.70 4.00
N LYS A 163 11.67 1.80 2.76
CA LYS A 163 13.11 1.80 2.50
C LYS A 163 13.79 3.06 3.06
N ALA A 164 13.21 4.24 2.86
CA ALA A 164 13.74 5.47 3.44
C ALA A 164 13.77 5.42 4.98
N MET A 165 12.72 4.89 5.60
CA MET A 165 12.66 4.73 7.06
C MET A 165 13.67 3.69 7.57
N GLN A 166 13.89 2.61 6.81
CA GLN A 166 14.91 1.61 7.11
C GLN A 166 16.33 2.20 6.99
N ASP A 167 16.60 2.98 5.94
CA ASP A 167 17.89 3.64 5.73
C ASP A 167 18.18 4.68 6.84
N GLU A 168 17.17 5.44 7.28
CA GLU A 168 17.29 6.38 8.40
C GLU A 168 17.59 5.65 9.72
N MET A 169 16.93 4.52 9.96
CA MET A 169 17.12 3.69 11.15
C MET A 169 18.50 3.01 11.16
N ASP A 170 18.97 2.56 10.01
CA ASP A 170 20.32 1.99 9.84
C ASP A 170 21.40 3.07 10.01
N ARG A 171 21.15 4.31 9.56
CA ARG A 171 22.03 5.47 9.79
C ARG A 171 22.12 5.82 11.28
N LEU A 172 20.98 5.86 11.97
CA LEU A 172 20.94 6.09 13.42
C LEU A 172 21.66 4.97 14.19
N ALA A 173 21.52 3.72 13.77
CA ALA A 173 22.23 2.60 14.39
C ALA A 173 23.75 2.67 14.18
N THR A 174 24.21 3.10 12.99
CA THR A 174 25.64 3.27 12.71
C THR A 174 26.24 4.45 13.46
N GLU A 175 25.54 5.58 13.54
CA GLU A 175 25.96 6.74 14.33
C GLU A 175 26.08 6.38 15.82
N HIS A 176 25.07 5.70 16.37
CA HIS A 176 25.09 5.26 17.76
C HIS A 176 26.19 4.23 18.04
N THR A 177 26.49 3.35 17.08
CA THR A 177 27.62 2.39 17.21
C THR A 177 28.96 3.12 17.20
N THR A 178 29.11 4.15 16.37
CA THR A 178 30.33 4.94 16.26
C THR A 178 30.59 5.71 17.55
N VAL A 179 29.55 6.34 18.13
CA VAL A 179 29.64 7.04 19.43
C VAL A 179 30.03 6.08 20.56
N LEU A 180 29.50 4.86 20.57
CA LEU A 180 29.90 3.85 21.56
C LEU A 180 31.36 3.40 21.39
N GLN A 181 31.86 3.33 20.16
CA GLN A 181 33.26 2.99 19.89
C GLN A 181 34.21 4.11 20.33
N THR A 182 33.88 5.37 20.05
CA THR A 182 34.69 6.52 20.49
C THR A 182 34.74 6.63 22.01
N LEU A 183 33.59 6.48 22.68
CA LEU A 183 33.52 6.47 24.15
C LEU A 183 34.33 5.32 24.75
N GLN A 184 34.29 4.13 24.15
CA GLN A 184 35.10 3.01 24.60
C GLN A 184 36.61 3.32 24.46
N SER A 185 37.02 3.92 23.34
CA SER A 185 38.42 4.26 23.11
C SER A 185 38.93 5.35 24.06
N GLU A 186 38.09 6.32 24.44
CA GLU A 186 38.43 7.35 25.44
C GLU A 186 38.58 6.74 26.84
N ILE A 187 37.71 5.81 27.22
CA ILE A 187 37.85 5.06 28.47
C ILE A 187 39.17 4.28 28.50
N ASP A 188 39.53 3.63 27.40
CA ASP A 188 40.77 2.86 27.30
C ASP A 188 42.02 3.76 27.35
N GLN A 189 41.97 4.97 26.76
CA GLN A 189 43.04 5.97 26.87
C GLN A 189 43.19 6.50 28.29
N LEU A 190 42.09 6.93 28.93
CA LEU A 190 42.11 7.42 30.32
C LEU A 190 42.60 6.34 31.31
N THR A 191 42.23 5.08 31.09
CA THR A 191 42.69 3.95 31.90
C THR A 191 44.21 3.75 31.77
N ASN A 192 44.77 3.92 30.57
CA ASN A 192 46.21 3.81 30.35
C ASN A 192 46.97 5.01 30.93
N GLU A 193 46.46 6.23 30.82
CA GLU A 193 47.07 7.42 31.43
C GLU A 193 47.09 7.31 32.96
N LEU A 194 46.02 6.78 33.57
CA LEU A 194 45.95 6.54 35.01
C LEU A 194 47.01 5.55 35.52
N SER A 195 47.45 4.60 34.68
CA SER A 195 48.52 3.65 35.02
C SER A 195 49.92 4.29 35.10
N THR A 196 50.06 5.54 34.64
CA THR A 196 51.35 6.27 34.55
C THR A 196 51.51 7.41 35.56
N ILE A 197 50.50 7.74 36.37
CA ILE A 197 50.54 8.87 37.31
C ILE A 197 50.82 8.39 38.76
N PRO A 198 51.74 9.02 39.52
CA PRO A 198 52.02 8.66 40.91
C PRO A 198 50.84 8.91 41.86
N GLN A 199 50.70 8.04 42.86
CA GLN A 199 49.47 7.61 43.57
C GLN A 199 48.58 8.64 44.30
N VAL A 200 48.80 9.95 44.21
CA VAL A 200 48.03 10.93 45.01
C VAL A 200 46.75 11.43 44.30
N ASP A 201 46.69 11.44 42.97
CA ASP A 201 45.52 11.90 42.17
C ASP A 201 44.63 10.79 41.61
N ALA A 202 44.95 9.51 41.87
CA ALA A 202 44.27 8.37 41.23
C ALA A 202 42.79 8.20 41.62
N LYS A 203 42.37 8.72 42.79
CA LYS A 203 41.03 8.47 43.33
C LYS A 203 39.93 9.32 42.65
N ALA A 204 40.21 10.57 42.33
CA ALA A 204 39.24 11.46 41.67
C ALA A 204 38.94 11.03 40.23
N MET A 205 39.97 10.57 39.49
CA MET A 205 39.79 10.02 38.15
C MET A 205 39.12 8.63 38.16
N GLN A 206 39.35 7.81 39.20
CA GLN A 206 38.67 6.52 39.33
C GLN A 206 37.14 6.69 39.47
N ASP A 207 36.71 7.68 40.25
CA ASP A 207 35.28 8.02 40.42
C ASP A 207 34.64 8.49 39.10
N GLU A 208 35.40 9.22 38.27
CA GLU A 208 34.94 9.69 36.95
C GLU A 208 34.83 8.54 35.93
N ILE A 209 35.75 7.57 35.97
CA ILE A 209 35.67 6.33 35.16
C ILE A 209 34.45 5.50 35.54
N ASP A 210 34.16 5.35 36.82
CA ASP A 210 33.01 4.58 37.29
C ASP A 210 31.69 5.26 36.95
N PHE A 211 31.66 6.60 36.94
CA PHE A 211 30.52 7.38 36.44
C PHE A 211 30.29 7.17 34.95
N LEU A 212 31.34 7.23 34.12
CA LEU A 212 31.24 7.00 32.66
C LEU A 212 30.85 5.55 32.33
N LYS A 213 31.36 4.56 33.07
CA LYS A 213 30.94 3.15 32.93
C LYS A 213 29.46 2.95 33.26
N ASN A 214 28.96 3.62 34.29
CA ASN A 214 27.53 3.56 34.64
C ASN A 214 26.65 4.25 33.59
N GLN A 215 27.08 5.38 32.99
CA GLN A 215 26.38 5.97 31.85
C GLN A 215 26.36 5.05 30.63
N LEU A 216 27.50 4.43 30.30
CA LEU A 216 27.61 3.49 29.19
C LEU A 216 26.72 2.25 29.38
N ALA A 217 26.62 1.75 30.61
CA ALA A 217 25.73 0.65 30.96
C ALA A 217 24.26 1.03 30.83
N GLN A 218 23.86 2.24 31.23
CA GLN A 218 22.50 2.74 31.03
C GLN A 218 22.17 2.91 29.54
N GLN A 219 23.07 3.47 28.73
CA GLN A 219 22.84 3.62 27.29
C GLN A 219 22.78 2.27 26.55
N LYS A 220 23.61 1.27 26.94
CA LYS A 220 23.49 -0.10 26.42
C LYS A 220 22.15 -0.76 26.77
N SER A 221 21.58 -0.46 27.94
CA SER A 221 20.26 -0.99 28.33
C SER A 221 19.10 -0.39 27.52
N LEU A 222 19.23 0.88 27.10
CA LEU A 222 18.26 1.57 26.23
C LEU A 222 18.34 1.08 24.78
N GLY A 223 19.54 0.74 24.28
CA GLY A 223 19.74 0.19 22.93
C GLY A 223 19.34 -1.28 22.76
N ASN A 224 19.17 -2.04 23.85
CA ASN A 224 18.83 -3.47 23.81
C ASN A 224 17.35 -3.77 24.13
N GLY A 225 16.49 -2.74 24.07
CA GLY A 225 15.04 -2.84 24.18
C GLY A 225 14.43 -3.62 23.02
N LYS A 226 14.60 -4.94 23.04
CA LYS A 226 13.84 -5.90 22.23
C LYS A 226 12.37 -5.57 22.41
N VAL A 227 11.71 -5.13 21.35
CA VAL A 227 10.24 -5.08 21.26
C VAL A 227 9.73 -6.51 21.31
N THR A 228 9.64 -7.06 22.52
CA THR A 228 8.92 -8.31 22.77
C THR A 228 7.44 -7.98 22.68
N ARG A 229 6.86 -8.26 21.50
CA ARG A 229 5.42 -8.35 21.28
C ARG A 229 4.86 -9.49 22.14
N GLY A 230 4.61 -9.19 23.42
CA GLY A 230 3.99 -10.10 24.38
C GLY A 230 2.52 -10.31 24.03
N LYS A 231 2.19 -11.51 23.51
CA LYS A 231 0.82 -12.03 23.50
C LYS A 231 0.27 -12.00 24.93
N LYS A 232 -0.66 -11.09 25.22
CA LYS A 232 -1.50 -11.15 26.43
C LYS A 232 -2.36 -12.40 26.37
N LYS A 233 -1.99 -13.43 27.13
CA LYS A 233 -2.87 -14.53 27.51
C LYS A 233 -3.46 -14.13 28.87
N ALA A 234 -4.74 -13.78 28.89
CA ALA A 234 -5.45 -13.52 30.14
C ALA A 234 -5.64 -14.84 30.89
N THR A 235 -5.15 -14.89 32.13
CA THR A 235 -5.57 -15.89 33.12
C THR A 235 -5.91 -15.12 34.39
N ASN A 236 -7.21 -15.03 34.68
CA ASN A 236 -7.72 -14.52 35.94
C ASN A 236 -7.71 -15.67 36.95
N GLY A 237 -6.93 -15.53 38.01
CA GLY A 237 -6.97 -16.38 39.19
C GLY A 237 -6.67 -15.52 40.41
N HIS A 238 -7.70 -14.94 41.03
CA HIS A 238 -7.57 -14.25 42.31
C HIS A 238 -7.93 -15.24 43.42
N SER A 239 -6.92 -15.58 44.21
CA SER A 239 -7.04 -16.33 45.45
C SER A 239 -7.51 -15.41 46.57
N LYS A 240 -8.48 -15.95 47.31
CA LYS A 240 -8.84 -15.72 48.71
C LYS A 240 -7.85 -14.89 49.54
N ASN A 241 -8.41 -13.92 50.26
CA ASN A 241 -8.03 -13.64 51.65
C ASN A 241 -9.30 -13.36 52.44
N GLY A 242 -9.56 -14.21 53.43
CA GLY A 242 -10.56 -13.94 54.45
C GLY A 242 -9.94 -13.19 55.62
N VAL A 243 -10.76 -12.41 56.32
CA VAL A 243 -10.64 -12.19 57.76
C VAL A 243 -12.06 -12.11 58.32
N ILE A 244 -12.26 -12.90 59.36
CA ILE A 244 -13.38 -12.97 60.30
C ILE A 244 -13.36 -11.72 61.17
N ILE A 245 -14.46 -10.96 61.24
CA ILE A 245 -15.35 -10.77 62.42
C ILE A 245 -16.72 -10.38 61.88
#